data_AF-A0A851I199-F1
#
_entry.id   AF-A0A851I199-F1
#
_cell.length_a   1.000
_cell.length_b   1.000
_cell.length_c   1.000
_cell.angle_alpha   90.00
_cell.angle_beta   90.00
_cell.angle_gamma   90.00
#
_symmetry.space_group_name_H-M   'P 1'
#
loop_
_entity.id
_entity.type
_entity.pdbx_description
1 polymer ?
#
loop_
_entity_poly.entity_id
_entity_poly.type
_entity_poly.pdbx_seq_one_letter_code
_entity_poly.pdbx_strand_id
1 'polypeptide(L)'
;MAERFRIGLPETAFPFIPPADKFLEYLGQPGGMAAIINELGVRLDKPLPDPKTVRKAVKQGVTARSGEKIKEILESIATPEMYEYLTSSYLAPWMETSFSNNGLAWLCMIKGEHLRLFEADHPETFTEKFLKRRAEQEMVLFETAREIQKQGDTESAIEELWWETLKPFLRENTLVGGSHIDIALQAAADFKSSTGQSRREKAGLLLGLYARIRIDFYYHLLCNASLDIIQWCKENGTLDSYDRQWLVENSFVGDMVPTFDGEAMNLPFERLLDAWRGRITKDGSKLPWVEVADRLPNPYGLDAHQSRAPHQTVEERKEDIRRNKKSRLREWRNGTRPTAEQLQQFIRNLIPEDENVPMALTRAEIAATWGAFILDEWKTFEACGLNDALRQTLPAFERFPVYWAGYKAQAASICAA
;
A
#
# COMPACT_ATOMS: atom_id res chain seq x y z
N MET A 1 18.87 -17.76 34.06
CA MET A 1 18.94 -17.52 32.60
C MET A 1 19.03 -16.02 32.38
N ALA A 2 19.96 -15.53 31.55
CA ALA A 2 20.07 -14.10 31.28
C ALA A 2 18.84 -13.60 30.50
N GLU A 3 18.23 -12.53 31.00
CA GLU A 3 17.06 -11.88 30.42
C GLU A 3 17.36 -11.43 28.98
N ARG A 4 16.50 -11.77 28.03
CA ARG A 4 16.68 -11.46 26.60
C ARG A 4 15.77 -10.28 26.23
N PHE A 5 16.36 -9.25 25.65
CA PHE A 5 15.62 -8.09 25.16
C PHE A 5 14.87 -8.43 23.87
N ARG A 6 13.56 -8.24 23.84
CA ARG A 6 12.69 -8.46 22.67
C ARG A 6 12.09 -7.14 22.23
N ILE A 7 12.03 -6.90 20.93
CA ILE A 7 11.32 -5.76 20.36
C ILE A 7 10.14 -6.32 19.59
N GLY A 8 8.92 -6.06 20.07
CA GLY A 8 7.72 -6.60 19.47
C GLY A 8 7.48 -6.01 18.09
N LEU A 9 7.38 -6.86 17.06
CA LEU A 9 6.59 -6.53 15.88
C LEU A 9 5.64 -7.70 15.55
N PRO A 10 4.39 -7.39 15.16
CA PRO A 10 3.36 -8.40 14.94
C PRO A 10 3.14 -8.84 13.46
N GLU A 11 3.15 -10.15 13.18
CA GLU A 11 2.50 -10.79 12.02
C GLU A 11 1.16 -11.44 12.45
N THR A 12 -0.01 -10.91 12.09
CA THR A 12 -1.35 -11.44 12.47
C THR A 12 -1.78 -12.63 11.61
N ALA A 13 -2.52 -13.59 12.20
CA ALA A 13 -3.11 -14.71 11.47
C ALA A 13 -4.42 -14.34 10.72
N PHE A 14 -5.04 -13.20 11.04
CA PHE A 14 -6.21 -12.64 10.34
C PHE A 14 -5.94 -11.16 10.00
N PRO A 15 -5.71 -10.79 8.72
CA PRO A 15 -5.35 -9.43 8.38
C PRO A 15 -6.59 -8.56 8.14
N PHE A 16 -7.27 -8.14 9.22
CA PHE A 16 -8.27 -7.07 9.11
C PHE A 16 -7.63 -5.76 8.63
N ILE A 17 -6.44 -5.47 9.15
CA ILE A 17 -5.54 -4.43 8.66
C ILE A 17 -4.36 -5.12 7.95
N PRO A 18 -3.94 -4.68 6.76
CA PRO A 18 -2.74 -5.21 6.11
C PRO A 18 -1.47 -4.88 6.93
N PRO A 19 -0.41 -5.70 6.85
CA PRO A 19 0.85 -5.40 7.51
C PRO A 19 1.48 -4.09 7.01
N ALA A 20 1.89 -3.20 7.92
CA ALA A 20 2.49 -1.91 7.59
C ALA A 20 3.89 -2.07 6.95
N ASP A 21 4.64 -3.10 7.34
CA ASP A 21 5.93 -3.45 6.76
C ASP A 21 5.81 -3.79 5.27
N LYS A 22 4.82 -4.60 4.89
CA LYS A 22 4.53 -4.89 3.47
C LYS A 22 4.15 -3.64 2.71
N PHE A 23 3.40 -2.73 3.33
CA PHE A 23 3.09 -1.44 2.71
C PHE A 23 4.36 -0.61 2.44
N LEU A 24 5.30 -0.56 3.40
CA LEU A 24 6.59 0.10 3.21
C LEU A 24 7.44 -0.55 2.11
N GLU A 25 7.49 -1.89 2.06
CA GLU A 25 8.16 -2.62 0.97
C GLU A 25 7.58 -2.24 -0.40
N TYR A 26 6.25 -2.15 -0.48
CA TYR A 26 5.58 -1.68 -1.68
C TYR A 26 5.94 -0.24 -2.01
N LEU A 27 6.18 0.64 -1.05
CA LEU A 27 6.70 1.99 -1.30
C LEU A 27 8.20 2.03 -1.66
N GLY A 28 8.88 0.88 -1.69
CA GLY A 28 10.34 0.83 -1.91
C GLY A 28 11.14 1.30 -0.70
N GLN A 29 10.49 1.43 0.46
CA GLN A 29 11.12 1.74 1.73
C GLN A 29 11.50 0.46 2.47
N PRO A 30 12.44 0.52 3.42
CA PRO A 30 12.81 -0.63 4.24
C PRO A 30 11.61 -1.27 4.94
N GLY A 31 11.25 -2.48 4.51
CA GLY A 31 10.29 -3.34 5.18
C GLY A 31 10.81 -3.91 6.49
N GLY A 32 10.09 -3.65 7.57
CA GLY A 32 10.35 -4.25 8.88
C GLY A 32 11.61 -3.74 9.58
N MET A 33 11.69 -4.01 10.89
CA MET A 33 12.72 -3.46 11.78
C MET A 33 14.16 -3.70 11.33
N ALA A 34 14.46 -4.86 10.74
CA ALA A 34 15.82 -5.18 10.33
C ALA A 34 16.32 -4.30 9.19
N ALA A 35 15.47 -4.03 8.20
CA ALA A 35 15.81 -3.16 7.09
C ALA A 35 15.90 -1.70 7.57
N ILE A 36 14.97 -1.26 8.41
CA ILE A 36 14.96 0.10 9.00
C ILE A 36 16.24 0.36 9.81
N ILE A 37 16.61 -0.53 10.74
CA ILE A 37 17.81 -0.37 11.57
C ILE A 37 19.09 -0.36 10.72
N ASN A 38 19.12 -1.17 9.65
CA ASN A 38 20.25 -1.16 8.73
C ASN A 38 20.37 0.16 7.98
N GLU A 39 19.28 0.68 7.42
CA GLU A 39 19.31 1.97 6.72
C GLU A 39 19.71 3.11 7.66
N LEU A 40 19.13 3.14 8.86
CA LEU A 40 19.45 4.15 9.87
C LEU A 40 20.91 4.08 10.29
N GLY A 41 21.45 2.89 10.56
CA GLY A 41 22.85 2.78 10.96
C GLY A 41 23.83 3.14 9.83
N VAL A 42 23.50 2.87 8.56
CA VAL A 42 24.28 3.40 7.41
C VAL A 42 24.21 4.92 7.38
N ARG A 43 23.00 5.50 7.49
CA ARG A 43 22.79 6.95 7.43
C ARG A 43 23.48 7.70 8.58
N LEU A 44 23.58 7.08 9.75
CA LEU A 44 24.13 7.66 10.97
C LEU A 44 25.60 7.28 11.21
N ASP A 45 26.24 6.57 10.29
CA ASP A 45 27.60 6.04 10.41
C ASP A 45 27.83 5.26 11.72
N LYS A 46 26.83 4.48 12.15
CA LYS A 46 26.86 3.68 13.39
C LYS A 46 27.21 2.22 13.10
N PRO A 47 27.94 1.54 14.01
CA PRO A 47 28.28 0.14 13.84
C PRO A 47 27.02 -0.75 13.80
N LEU A 48 26.74 -1.29 12.62
CA LEU A 48 25.52 -2.03 12.35
C LEU A 48 25.51 -3.40 13.06
N PRO A 49 24.45 -3.73 13.82
CA PRO A 49 24.22 -5.11 14.23
C PRO A 49 23.95 -5.98 12.98
N ASP A 50 24.41 -7.24 13.01
CA ASP A 50 24.14 -8.18 11.91
C ASP A 50 22.62 -8.26 11.63
N PRO A 51 22.17 -8.23 10.37
CA PRO A 51 20.73 -8.26 10.04
C PRO A 51 19.98 -9.48 10.61
N LYS A 52 20.66 -10.62 10.81
CA LYS A 52 20.10 -11.79 11.51
C LYS A 52 19.93 -11.50 13.00
N THR A 53 20.84 -10.74 13.62
CA THR A 53 20.71 -10.30 15.02
C THR A 53 19.50 -9.40 15.20
N VAL A 54 19.26 -8.46 14.28
CA VAL A 54 18.07 -7.60 14.34
C VAL A 54 16.79 -8.41 14.13
N ARG A 55 16.75 -9.31 13.14
CA ARG A 55 15.61 -10.23 12.96
C ARG A 55 15.37 -11.12 14.19
N LYS A 56 16.46 -11.55 14.85
CA LYS A 56 16.39 -12.34 16.09
C LYS A 56 15.88 -11.51 17.27
N ALA A 57 16.21 -10.22 17.34
CA ALA A 57 15.68 -9.31 18.36
C ALA A 57 14.15 -9.25 18.33
N VAL A 58 13.57 -9.31 17.12
CA VAL A 58 12.12 -9.36 16.92
C VAL A 58 11.54 -10.73 17.29
N LYS A 59 12.12 -11.84 16.81
CA LYS A 59 11.49 -13.17 16.94
C LYS A 59 11.82 -13.94 18.22
N GLN A 60 13.02 -13.77 18.79
CA GLN A 60 13.55 -14.63 19.85
C GLN A 60 14.16 -13.85 21.03
N GLY A 61 14.40 -12.56 20.81
CA GLY A 61 15.16 -11.69 21.69
C GLY A 61 16.67 -11.86 21.54
N VAL A 62 17.40 -10.81 21.94
CA VAL A 62 18.87 -10.72 21.83
C VAL A 62 19.51 -10.51 23.20
N THR A 63 20.84 -10.64 23.24
CA THR A 63 21.63 -10.32 24.44
C THR A 63 21.53 -8.83 24.75
N ALA A 64 21.67 -8.43 26.02
CA ALA A 64 21.64 -7.03 26.43
C ALA A 64 22.61 -6.15 25.61
N ARG A 65 23.84 -6.63 25.34
CA ARG A 65 24.81 -5.92 24.50
C ARG A 65 24.34 -5.68 23.08
N SER A 66 23.67 -6.66 22.47
CA SER A 66 23.09 -6.51 21.12
C SER A 66 21.83 -5.63 21.14
N GLY A 67 21.05 -5.70 22.22
CA GLY A 67 19.89 -4.84 22.45
C GLY A 67 20.29 -3.37 22.58
N GLU A 68 21.32 -3.07 23.36
CA GLU A 68 21.80 -1.68 23.55
C GLU A 68 22.27 -1.08 22.22
N LYS A 69 22.97 -1.84 21.36
CA LYS A 69 23.35 -1.36 20.02
C LYS A 69 22.15 -1.00 19.15
N ILE A 70 21.09 -1.80 19.19
CA ILE A 70 19.86 -1.53 18.45
C ILE A 70 19.19 -0.28 19.03
N LYS A 71 19.08 -0.21 20.36
CA LYS A 71 18.50 0.91 21.08
C LYS A 71 19.25 2.22 20.81
N GLU A 72 20.57 2.24 20.86
CA GLU A 72 21.39 3.41 20.54
C GLU A 72 21.13 3.97 19.13
N ILE A 73 20.87 3.10 18.14
CA ILE A 73 20.54 3.52 16.77
C ILE A 73 19.14 4.16 16.73
N LEU A 74 18.16 3.55 17.41
CA LEU A 74 16.79 4.07 17.48
C LEU A 74 16.72 5.38 18.27
N GLU A 75 17.44 5.48 19.39
CA GLU A 75 17.48 6.69 20.22
C GLU A 75 18.13 7.88 19.51
N SER A 76 19.06 7.65 18.57
CA SER A 76 19.65 8.76 17.82
C SER A 76 18.73 9.47 16.85
N ILE A 77 17.55 8.92 16.56
CA ILE A 77 16.55 9.55 15.68
C ILE A 77 15.26 9.93 16.42
N ALA A 78 15.14 9.53 17.68
CA ALA A 78 13.94 9.77 18.45
C ALA A 78 13.88 11.23 18.90
N THR A 79 12.80 11.92 18.57
CA THR A 79 12.51 13.25 19.13
C THR A 79 11.79 13.11 20.48
N PRO A 80 11.80 14.15 21.33
CA PRO A 80 11.03 14.14 22.58
C PRO A 80 9.55 13.80 22.37
N GLU A 81 8.94 14.32 21.31
CA GLU A 81 7.53 14.10 20.95
C GLU A 81 7.28 12.64 20.51
N MET A 82 8.23 12.03 19.79
CA MET A 82 8.18 10.61 19.48
C MET A 82 8.25 9.76 20.75
N TYR A 83 9.13 10.12 21.68
CA TYR A 83 9.27 9.44 22.97
C TYR A 83 8.00 9.54 23.81
N GLU A 84 7.43 10.74 23.91
CA GLU A 84 6.17 10.98 24.62
C GLU A 84 5.04 10.15 24.01
N TYR A 85 4.92 10.13 22.68
CA TYR A 85 3.91 9.33 22.01
C TYR A 85 4.09 7.83 22.27
N LEU A 86 5.32 7.31 22.13
CA LEU A 86 5.64 5.89 22.34
C LEU A 86 5.42 5.42 23.79
N THR A 87 5.54 6.33 24.75
CA THR A 87 5.35 6.04 26.18
C THR A 87 3.97 6.46 26.70
N SER A 88 3.13 7.04 25.84
CA SER A 88 1.81 7.52 26.22
C SER A 88 0.86 6.36 26.56
N SER A 89 -0.10 6.65 27.45
CA SER A 89 -1.18 5.71 27.78
C SER A 89 -2.09 5.40 26.59
N TYR A 90 -2.05 6.24 25.54
CA TYR A 90 -2.80 6.02 24.31
C TYR A 90 -2.39 4.71 23.62
N LEU A 91 -1.09 4.39 23.54
CA LEU A 91 -0.63 3.17 22.88
C LEU A 91 -0.71 1.92 23.78
N ALA A 92 -0.97 2.09 25.09
CA ALA A 92 -0.97 1.00 26.06
C ALA A 92 -1.86 -0.20 25.65
N PRO A 93 -3.11 -0.02 25.17
CA PRO A 93 -3.95 -1.14 24.75
C PRO A 93 -3.31 -2.02 23.67
N TRP A 94 -2.55 -1.40 22.76
CA TRP A 94 -1.85 -2.10 21.68
C TRP A 94 -0.49 -2.67 22.07
N MET A 95 0.18 -2.09 23.06
CA MET A 95 1.47 -2.59 23.56
C MET A 95 1.33 -3.75 24.54
N GLU A 96 0.26 -3.76 25.33
CA GLU A 96 0.01 -4.77 26.37
C GLU A 96 -0.61 -6.05 25.82
N THR A 97 -1.00 -6.05 24.55
CA THR A 97 -1.61 -7.21 23.92
C THR A 97 -0.57 -8.31 23.61
N SER A 98 -0.86 -9.54 24.04
CA SER A 98 -0.13 -10.74 23.62
C SER A 98 -0.40 -11.13 22.17
N PHE A 99 -1.44 -10.57 21.55
CA PHE A 99 -1.72 -10.81 20.15
C PHE A 99 -0.84 -9.92 19.29
N SER A 100 -0.42 -10.53 18.21
CA SER A 100 0.08 -9.80 17.08
C SER A 100 -1.01 -8.84 16.57
N ASN A 101 -0.73 -7.54 16.33
CA ASN A 101 -1.68 -6.53 15.81
C ASN A 101 -1.06 -5.55 14.79
N ASN A 102 -1.64 -5.41 13.59
CA ASN A 102 -1.05 -4.48 12.60
C ASN A 102 -1.35 -3.01 12.94
N GLY A 103 -2.40 -2.75 13.73
CA GLY A 103 -2.83 -1.42 14.15
C GLY A 103 -1.71 -0.59 14.79
N LEU A 104 -0.95 -1.14 15.74
CA LEU A 104 0.17 -0.44 16.37
C LEU A 104 1.21 0.03 15.36
N ALA A 105 1.57 -0.84 14.41
CA ALA A 105 2.57 -0.51 13.40
C ALA A 105 2.09 0.64 12.51
N TRP A 106 0.83 0.63 12.10
CA TRP A 106 0.23 1.73 11.34
C TRP A 106 0.13 3.03 12.14
N LEU A 107 -0.28 2.98 13.41
CA LEU A 107 -0.37 4.14 14.30
C LEU A 107 0.99 4.80 14.50
N CYS A 108 2.02 4.01 14.80
CA CYS A 108 3.39 4.52 14.95
C CYS A 108 3.92 5.09 13.63
N MET A 109 3.69 4.41 12.51
CA MET A 109 4.13 4.88 11.18
C MET A 109 3.49 6.20 10.81
N ILE A 110 2.17 6.32 10.92
CA ILE A 110 1.47 7.55 10.53
C ILE A 110 1.78 8.72 11.47
N LYS A 111 1.91 8.47 12.79
CA LYS A 111 2.31 9.52 13.73
C LYS A 111 3.75 9.98 13.47
N GLY A 112 4.65 9.07 13.12
CA GLY A 112 6.01 9.40 12.72
C GLY A 112 6.05 10.32 11.50
N GLU A 113 5.27 10.01 10.47
CA GLU A 113 5.14 10.87 9.27
C GLU A 113 4.47 12.21 9.59
N HIS A 114 3.44 12.23 10.44
CA HIS A 114 2.82 13.47 10.91
C HIS A 114 3.83 14.39 11.57
N LEU A 115 4.60 13.89 12.56
CA LEU A 115 5.61 14.68 13.26
C LEU A 115 6.75 15.15 12.35
N ARG A 116 6.99 14.43 11.23
CA ARG A 116 7.98 14.81 10.23
C ARG A 116 7.49 15.93 9.31
N LEU A 117 6.20 15.94 9.01
CA LEU A 117 5.58 16.87 8.05
C LEU A 117 4.99 18.12 8.71
N PHE A 118 4.49 17.97 9.93
CA PHE A 118 3.77 18.99 10.68
C PHE A 118 4.38 19.18 12.07
N GLU A 119 4.10 20.33 12.67
CA GLU A 119 4.39 20.55 14.09
C GLU A 119 3.51 19.64 14.96
N ALA A 120 3.96 19.34 16.19
CA ALA A 120 3.32 18.35 17.05
C ALA A 120 1.84 18.62 17.37
N ASP A 121 1.43 19.89 17.35
CA ASP A 121 0.07 20.37 17.68
C ASP A 121 -0.88 20.41 16.47
N HIS A 122 -0.45 19.94 15.30
CA HIS A 122 -1.31 19.96 14.12
C HIS A 122 -2.50 18.98 14.27
N PRO A 123 -3.72 19.37 13.86
CA PRO A 123 -4.87 18.46 13.89
C PRO A 123 -4.65 17.17 13.10
N GLU A 124 -5.27 16.08 13.57
CA GLU A 124 -5.24 14.79 12.87
C GLU A 124 -5.82 14.91 11.45
N THR A 125 -5.06 14.41 10.48
CA THR A 125 -5.46 14.29 9.07
C THR A 125 -6.59 13.27 8.86
N PHE A 126 -7.25 13.28 7.70
CA PHE A 126 -8.23 12.25 7.32
C PHE A 126 -7.60 10.86 7.28
N THR A 127 -6.39 10.74 6.75
CA THR A 127 -5.63 9.48 6.74
C THR A 127 -5.35 8.97 8.16
N GLU A 128 -4.91 9.84 9.06
CA GLU A 128 -4.69 9.48 10.47
C GLU A 128 -5.97 9.00 11.13
N LYS A 129 -7.07 9.75 10.99
CA LYS A 129 -8.38 9.37 11.56
C LYS A 129 -8.86 8.02 11.04
N PHE A 130 -8.68 7.76 9.73
CA PHE A 130 -9.01 6.48 9.14
C PHE A 130 -8.18 5.34 9.74
N LEU A 131 -6.85 5.48 9.78
CA LEU A 131 -5.95 4.46 10.31
C LEU A 131 -6.20 4.19 11.79
N LYS A 132 -6.43 5.25 12.58
CA LYS A 132 -6.80 5.18 13.99
C LYS A 132 -8.09 4.39 14.20
N ARG A 133 -9.15 4.75 13.48
CA ARG A 133 -10.42 4.01 13.53
C ARG A 133 -10.24 2.54 13.18
N ARG A 134 -9.42 2.22 12.17
CA ARG A 134 -9.12 0.83 11.80
C ARG A 134 -8.39 0.10 12.92
N ALA A 135 -7.38 0.73 13.53
CA ALA A 135 -6.61 0.16 14.63
C ALA A 135 -7.47 -0.10 15.88
N GLU A 136 -8.41 0.80 16.18
CA GLU A 136 -9.40 0.63 17.26
C GLU A 136 -10.34 -0.54 16.97
N GLN A 137 -10.84 -0.66 15.74
CA GLN A 137 -11.66 -1.80 15.31
C GLN A 137 -10.91 -3.15 15.38
N GLU A 138 -9.61 -3.17 15.04
CA GLU A 138 -8.77 -4.36 15.22
C GLU A 138 -8.62 -4.73 16.70
N MET A 139 -8.50 -3.73 17.58
CA MET A 139 -8.42 -3.96 19.03
C MET A 139 -9.70 -4.59 19.59
N VAL A 140 -10.87 -4.11 19.16
CA VAL A 140 -12.17 -4.69 19.55
C VAL A 140 -12.23 -6.18 19.16
N LEU A 141 -11.74 -6.56 17.97
CA LEU A 141 -11.66 -7.97 17.59
C LEU A 141 -10.76 -8.78 18.51
N PHE A 142 -9.61 -8.24 18.92
CA PHE A 142 -8.71 -8.96 19.82
C PHE A 142 -9.28 -9.11 21.22
N GLU A 143 -9.90 -8.07 21.77
CA GLU A 143 -10.56 -8.13 23.07
C GLU A 143 -11.68 -9.17 23.05
N THR A 144 -12.50 -9.16 22.00
CA THR A 144 -13.57 -10.15 21.80
C THR A 144 -13.01 -11.56 21.66
N ALA A 145 -11.91 -11.75 20.92
CA ALA A 145 -11.24 -13.04 20.82
C ALA A 145 -10.77 -13.56 22.18
N ARG A 146 -10.24 -12.68 23.06
CA ARG A 146 -9.85 -13.06 24.44
C ARG A 146 -11.05 -13.50 25.25
N GLU A 147 -12.16 -12.78 25.14
CA GLU A 147 -13.37 -13.10 25.88
C GLU A 147 -13.94 -14.44 25.44
N ILE A 148 -14.03 -14.70 24.14
CA ILE A 148 -14.47 -15.99 23.60
C ILE A 148 -13.55 -17.12 24.08
N GLN A 149 -12.23 -16.92 24.07
CA GLN A 149 -11.26 -17.90 24.58
C GLN A 149 -11.43 -18.20 26.08
N LYS A 150 -11.87 -17.22 26.88
CA LYS A 150 -12.13 -17.40 28.31
C LYS A 150 -13.47 -18.12 28.59
N GLN A 151 -14.44 -17.96 27.69
CA GLN A 151 -15.80 -18.50 27.84
C GLN A 151 -15.95 -19.93 27.30
N GLY A 152 -15.16 -20.31 26.29
CA GLY A 152 -15.35 -21.57 25.59
C GLY A 152 -14.80 -22.79 26.31
N ASP A 153 -15.68 -23.77 26.58
CA ASP A 153 -15.31 -25.07 27.18
C ASP A 153 -14.64 -26.04 26.18
N THR A 154 -14.85 -25.84 24.86
CA THR A 154 -14.28 -26.69 23.80
C THR A 154 -13.80 -25.87 22.60
N GLU A 155 -12.82 -26.40 21.84
CA GLU A 155 -12.29 -25.74 20.63
C GLU A 155 -13.38 -25.46 19.59
N SER A 156 -14.33 -26.38 19.41
CA SER A 156 -15.45 -26.21 18.47
C SER A 156 -16.38 -25.06 18.88
N ALA A 157 -16.68 -24.92 20.18
CA ALA A 157 -17.52 -23.83 20.67
C ALA A 157 -16.81 -22.47 20.53
N ILE A 158 -15.49 -22.42 20.75
CA ILE A 158 -14.67 -21.22 20.52
C ILE A 158 -14.72 -20.82 19.04
N GLU A 159 -14.56 -21.78 18.12
CA GLU A 159 -14.60 -21.50 16.68
C GLU A 159 -15.97 -21.01 16.22
N GLU A 160 -17.06 -21.64 16.67
CA GLU A 160 -18.43 -21.22 16.33
C GLU A 160 -18.72 -19.79 16.80
N LEU A 161 -18.43 -19.48 18.07
CA LEU A 161 -18.59 -18.13 18.63
C LEU A 161 -17.72 -17.10 17.90
N TRP A 162 -16.51 -17.48 17.51
CA TRP A 162 -15.61 -16.63 16.73
C TRP A 162 -16.21 -16.30 15.36
N TRP A 163 -16.78 -17.28 14.65
CA TRP A 163 -17.38 -17.05 13.34
C TRP A 163 -18.66 -16.20 13.41
N GLU A 164 -19.51 -16.44 14.40
CA GLU A 164 -20.72 -15.63 14.66
C GLU A 164 -20.38 -14.17 14.99
N THR A 165 -19.21 -13.93 15.60
CA THR A 165 -18.69 -12.58 15.88
C THR A 165 -18.07 -11.93 14.65
N LEU A 166 -17.24 -12.67 13.91
CA LEU A 166 -16.45 -12.13 12.82
C LEU A 166 -17.33 -11.73 11.62
N LYS A 167 -18.39 -12.48 11.35
CA LYS A 167 -19.31 -12.22 10.24
C LYS A 167 -19.99 -10.84 10.29
N PRO A 168 -20.72 -10.46 11.37
CA PRO A 168 -21.31 -9.13 11.48
C PRO A 168 -20.23 -8.04 11.53
N PHE A 169 -19.11 -8.29 12.21
CA PHE A 169 -18.00 -7.34 12.26
C PHE A 169 -17.48 -6.98 10.86
N LEU A 170 -17.23 -7.97 9.99
CA LEU A 170 -16.74 -7.71 8.64
C LEU A 170 -17.77 -6.97 7.77
N ARG A 171 -19.06 -7.27 7.95
CA ARG A 171 -20.15 -6.60 7.21
C ARG A 171 -20.32 -5.14 7.61
N GLU A 172 -20.12 -4.83 8.89
CA GLU A 172 -20.25 -3.47 9.41
C GLU A 172 -19.01 -2.63 9.08
N ASN A 173 -17.83 -3.24 9.09
CA ASN A 173 -16.58 -2.51 9.02
C ASN A 173 -15.89 -2.59 7.65
N THR A 174 -16.43 -3.29 6.65
CA THR A 174 -15.85 -3.33 5.29
C THR A 174 -16.92 -3.17 4.21
N LEU A 175 -16.54 -2.78 2.99
CA LEU A 175 -17.44 -2.81 1.83
C LEU A 175 -17.34 -4.13 1.04
N VAL A 176 -16.76 -5.17 1.65
CA VAL A 176 -16.74 -6.52 1.06
C VAL A 176 -18.17 -7.06 1.00
N GLY A 177 -18.57 -7.58 -0.17
CA GLY A 177 -19.91 -8.11 -0.35
C GLY A 177 -20.23 -9.25 0.61
N GLY A 178 -21.40 -9.19 1.26
CA GLY A 178 -21.80 -10.16 2.29
C GLY A 178 -21.75 -11.62 1.84
N SER A 179 -22.06 -11.91 0.57
CA SER A 179 -21.93 -13.26 0.01
C SER A 179 -20.50 -13.78 -0.01
N HIS A 180 -19.50 -12.93 -0.30
CA HIS A 180 -18.09 -13.33 -0.27
C HIS A 180 -17.62 -13.60 1.16
N ILE A 181 -18.12 -12.83 2.14
CA ILE A 181 -17.87 -13.08 3.56
C ILE A 181 -18.46 -14.44 3.94
N ASP A 182 -19.73 -14.68 3.62
CA ASP A 182 -20.43 -15.93 3.97
C ASP A 182 -19.74 -17.17 3.38
N ILE A 183 -19.41 -17.13 2.08
CA ILE A 183 -18.74 -18.23 1.38
C ILE A 183 -17.37 -18.53 2.00
N ALA A 184 -16.59 -17.51 2.31
CA ALA A 184 -15.25 -17.70 2.86
C ALA A 184 -15.29 -18.18 4.31
N LEU A 185 -16.20 -17.66 5.15
CA LEU A 185 -16.34 -18.14 6.53
C LEU A 185 -16.84 -19.59 6.58
N GLN A 186 -17.76 -19.98 5.69
CA GLN A 186 -18.13 -21.38 5.52
C GLN A 186 -16.93 -22.24 5.08
N ALA A 187 -16.12 -21.74 4.14
CA ALA A 187 -14.91 -22.41 3.71
C ALA A 187 -13.89 -22.60 4.85
N ALA A 188 -13.79 -21.65 5.80
CA ALA A 188 -12.98 -21.76 7.01
C ALA A 188 -13.50 -22.88 7.94
N ALA A 189 -14.81 -22.89 8.22
CA ALA A 189 -15.42 -23.90 9.09
C ALA A 189 -15.17 -25.32 8.56
N ASP A 190 -15.31 -25.51 7.24
CA ASP A 190 -15.11 -26.82 6.63
C ASP A 190 -13.64 -27.12 6.29
N PHE A 191 -12.70 -26.22 6.58
CA PHE A 191 -11.31 -26.33 6.12
C PHE A 191 -10.60 -27.54 6.74
N LYS A 192 -10.76 -27.73 8.06
CA LYS A 192 -10.09 -28.80 8.83
C LYS A 192 -10.51 -30.20 8.36
N SER A 193 -11.79 -30.37 7.99
CA SER A 193 -12.35 -31.64 7.53
C SER A 193 -12.09 -31.94 6.04
N SER A 194 -11.49 -31.00 5.30
CA SER A 194 -11.29 -31.11 3.85
C SER A 194 -9.94 -31.69 3.47
N THR A 195 -9.90 -32.40 2.34
CA THR A 195 -8.66 -32.96 1.78
C THR A 195 -8.57 -32.73 0.27
N GLY A 196 -7.36 -32.90 -0.28
CA GLY A 196 -7.10 -32.83 -1.72
C GLY A 196 -7.58 -31.52 -2.35
N GLN A 197 -8.32 -31.66 -3.47
CA GLN A 197 -8.82 -30.53 -4.26
C GLN A 197 -9.79 -29.64 -3.48
N SER A 198 -10.70 -30.23 -2.69
CA SER A 198 -11.66 -29.47 -1.88
C SER A 198 -10.98 -28.57 -0.86
N ARG A 199 -9.88 -29.02 -0.24
CA ARG A 199 -9.10 -28.20 0.70
C ARG A 199 -8.43 -27.01 -0.02
N ARG A 200 -7.94 -27.22 -1.25
CA ARG A 200 -7.35 -26.14 -2.06
C ARG A 200 -8.39 -25.09 -2.42
N GLU A 201 -9.56 -25.50 -2.87
CA GLU A 201 -10.66 -24.57 -3.18
C GLU A 201 -11.05 -23.71 -1.97
N LYS A 202 -11.18 -24.32 -0.79
CA LYS A 202 -11.45 -23.59 0.46
C LYS A 202 -10.32 -22.63 0.85
N ALA A 203 -9.06 -23.02 0.69
CA ALA A 203 -7.93 -22.12 0.86
C ALA A 203 -8.03 -20.90 -0.07
N GLY A 204 -8.48 -21.10 -1.32
CA GLY A 204 -8.69 -20.02 -2.26
C GLY A 204 -9.81 -19.08 -1.89
N LEU A 205 -10.93 -19.59 -1.38
CA LEU A 205 -12.03 -18.74 -0.90
C LEU A 205 -11.58 -17.86 0.29
N LEU A 206 -10.80 -18.42 1.21
CA LEU A 206 -10.21 -17.68 2.33
C LEU A 206 -9.21 -16.62 1.88
N LEU A 207 -8.29 -16.99 0.98
CA LEU A 207 -7.34 -16.05 0.39
C LEU A 207 -8.06 -14.93 -0.39
N GLY A 208 -9.14 -15.27 -1.10
CA GLY A 208 -10.01 -14.33 -1.79
C GLY A 208 -10.62 -13.30 -0.84
N LEU A 209 -11.14 -13.74 0.31
CA LEU A 209 -11.63 -12.82 1.33
C LEU A 209 -10.52 -11.91 1.86
N TYR A 210 -9.33 -12.44 2.15
CA TYR A 210 -8.20 -11.63 2.62
C TYR A 210 -7.77 -10.58 1.61
N ALA A 211 -7.64 -10.95 0.33
CA ALA A 211 -7.32 -10.00 -0.74
C ALA A 211 -8.38 -8.90 -0.83
N ARG A 212 -9.66 -9.25 -0.72
CA ARG A 212 -10.78 -8.29 -0.74
C ARG A 212 -10.74 -7.31 0.44
N ILE A 213 -10.43 -7.78 1.64
CA ILE A 213 -10.27 -6.93 2.83
C ILE A 213 -9.07 -5.98 2.65
N ARG A 214 -7.94 -6.46 2.10
CA ARG A 214 -6.80 -5.60 1.79
C ARG A 214 -7.12 -4.54 0.74
N ILE A 215 -7.82 -4.91 -0.33
CA ILE A 215 -8.27 -3.98 -1.37
C ILE A 215 -9.20 -2.91 -0.77
N ASP A 216 -10.16 -3.31 0.07
CA ASP A 216 -11.05 -2.40 0.79
C ASP A 216 -10.25 -1.38 1.63
N PHE A 217 -9.29 -1.87 2.42
CA PHE A 217 -8.43 -1.03 3.24
C PHE A 217 -7.65 -0.01 2.38
N TYR A 218 -6.98 -0.45 1.32
CA TYR A 218 -6.18 0.43 0.48
C TYR A 218 -7.03 1.44 -0.31
N TYR A 219 -8.24 1.07 -0.72
CA TYR A 219 -9.16 2.01 -1.37
C TYR A 219 -9.62 3.11 -0.42
N HIS A 220 -9.96 2.77 0.81
CA HIS A 220 -10.22 3.79 1.82
C HIS A 220 -8.98 4.63 2.13
N LEU A 221 -7.80 4.03 2.23
CA LEU A 221 -6.55 4.75 2.48
C LEU A 221 -6.28 5.79 1.39
N LEU A 222 -6.37 5.39 0.12
CA LEU A 222 -6.16 6.28 -1.02
C LEU A 222 -7.20 7.41 -1.09
N CYS A 223 -8.46 7.12 -0.76
CA CYS A 223 -9.51 8.15 -0.68
C CYS A 223 -9.24 9.16 0.43
N ASN A 224 -8.82 8.72 1.62
CA ASN A 224 -8.50 9.62 2.74
C ASN A 224 -7.24 10.45 2.45
N ALA A 225 -6.19 9.85 1.89
CA ALA A 225 -4.99 10.57 1.45
C ALA A 225 -5.31 11.64 0.40
N SER A 226 -6.30 11.38 -0.46
CA SER A 226 -6.78 12.37 -1.42
C SER A 226 -7.53 13.54 -0.76
N LEU A 227 -8.29 13.28 0.32
CA LEU A 227 -8.95 14.33 1.10
C LEU A 227 -7.93 15.21 1.82
N ASP A 228 -6.85 14.62 2.33
CA ASP A 228 -5.75 15.36 2.96
C ASP A 228 -5.09 16.34 1.99
N ILE A 229 -4.88 15.93 0.74
CA ILE A 229 -4.34 16.83 -0.30
C ILE A 229 -5.29 17.99 -0.58
N ILE A 230 -6.60 17.74 -0.67
CA ILE A 230 -7.58 18.83 -0.86
C ILE A 230 -7.57 19.78 0.33
N GLN A 231 -7.58 19.25 1.56
CA GLN A 231 -7.55 20.04 2.78
C GLN A 231 -6.29 20.90 2.84
N TRP A 232 -5.13 20.31 2.52
CA TRP A 232 -3.86 21.04 2.47
C TRP A 232 -3.87 22.16 1.43
N CYS A 233 -4.38 21.89 0.22
CA CYS A 233 -4.52 22.92 -0.81
C CYS A 233 -5.41 24.08 -0.35
N LYS A 234 -6.42 23.78 0.49
CA LYS A 234 -7.39 24.76 1.00
C LYS A 234 -6.74 25.68 2.02
N GLU A 235 -6.08 25.07 2.99
CA GLU A 235 -5.39 25.79 4.06
C GLU A 235 -4.26 26.68 3.52
N ASN A 236 -3.61 26.25 2.44
CA ASN A 236 -2.50 26.98 1.82
C ASN A 236 -2.93 27.94 0.69
N GLY A 237 -4.23 28.10 0.43
CA GLY A 237 -4.74 29.02 -0.60
C GLY A 237 -4.36 28.66 -2.04
N THR A 238 -3.98 27.40 -2.31
CA THR A 238 -3.55 26.94 -3.64
C THR A 238 -4.68 26.29 -4.45
N LEU A 239 -5.89 26.18 -3.90
CA LEU A 239 -7.06 25.61 -4.60
C LEU A 239 -7.51 26.39 -5.84
N ASP A 240 -7.08 27.64 -6.04
CA ASP A 240 -7.42 28.34 -7.28
C ASP A 240 -6.41 28.00 -8.41
N SER A 241 -5.22 27.50 -8.06
CA SER A 241 -4.21 27.01 -9.01
C SER A 241 -4.52 25.62 -9.57
N TYR A 242 -5.30 24.84 -8.82
CA TYR A 242 -5.86 23.57 -9.28
C TYR A 242 -7.35 23.76 -9.41
N ASP A 243 -7.92 23.73 -10.60
CA ASP A 243 -9.37 23.89 -10.78
C ASP A 243 -10.14 23.08 -9.71
N ARG A 244 -10.87 23.79 -8.84
CA ARG A 244 -11.57 23.19 -7.69
C ARG A 244 -12.49 22.06 -8.15
N GLN A 245 -13.10 22.23 -9.32
CA GLN A 245 -13.94 21.21 -9.93
C GLN A 245 -13.11 20.01 -10.36
N TRP A 246 -11.94 20.23 -10.94
CA TRP A 246 -11.02 19.15 -11.32
C TRP A 246 -10.54 18.34 -10.10
N LEU A 247 -10.17 18.98 -8.98
CA LEU A 247 -9.74 18.29 -7.75
C LEU A 247 -10.86 17.41 -7.15
N VAL A 248 -12.11 17.89 -7.19
CA VAL A 248 -13.26 17.11 -6.72
C VAL A 248 -13.58 15.95 -7.68
N GLU A 249 -13.50 16.18 -8.99
CA GLU A 249 -13.91 15.18 -9.99
C GLU A 249 -12.86 14.10 -10.24
N ASN A 250 -11.58 14.50 -10.28
CA ASN A 250 -10.45 13.67 -10.70
C ASN A 250 -9.48 13.36 -9.56
N SER A 251 -9.28 14.33 -8.66
CA SER A 251 -8.45 14.20 -7.46
C SER A 251 -7.02 13.69 -7.73
N PHE A 252 -6.39 13.16 -6.69
CA PHE A 252 -5.07 12.55 -6.68
C PHE A 252 -5.08 11.12 -7.23
N VAL A 253 -6.14 10.33 -6.98
CA VAL A 253 -6.12 8.88 -7.28
C VAL A 253 -7.23 8.41 -8.25
N GLY A 254 -8.17 9.26 -8.62
CA GLY A 254 -9.41 8.86 -9.30
C GLY A 254 -9.24 8.36 -10.74
N ASP A 255 -8.13 8.69 -11.42
CA ASP A 255 -7.87 8.29 -12.80
C ASP A 255 -6.93 7.08 -12.96
N MET A 256 -6.41 6.54 -11.85
CA MET A 256 -5.62 5.29 -11.85
C MET A 256 -6.44 4.05 -11.45
N VAL A 257 -7.76 4.12 -11.61
CA VAL A 257 -8.66 3.00 -11.28
C VAL A 257 -8.43 1.83 -12.22
N PRO A 258 -8.05 0.65 -11.71
CA PRO A 258 -7.88 -0.53 -12.55
C PRO A 258 -9.23 -0.93 -13.16
N THR A 259 -9.19 -1.44 -14.38
CA THR A 259 -10.39 -1.89 -15.10
C THR A 259 -10.11 -3.24 -15.73
N PHE A 260 -11.14 -4.07 -15.87
CA PHE A 260 -11.06 -5.35 -16.55
C PHE A 260 -11.88 -5.29 -17.82
N ASP A 261 -11.27 -5.64 -18.95
CA ASP A 261 -11.95 -5.64 -20.26
C ASP A 261 -12.54 -7.02 -20.63
N GLY A 262 -12.42 -8.01 -19.73
CA GLY A 262 -12.84 -9.38 -19.95
C GLY A 262 -11.69 -10.34 -20.25
N GLU A 263 -10.57 -9.83 -20.76
CA GLU A 263 -9.38 -10.62 -21.12
C GLU A 263 -8.17 -10.25 -20.26
N ALA A 264 -7.98 -8.96 -20.01
CA ALA A 264 -6.87 -8.41 -19.26
C ALA A 264 -7.33 -7.32 -18.29
N MET A 265 -6.58 -7.19 -17.20
CA MET A 265 -6.75 -6.08 -16.27
C MET A 265 -5.81 -4.95 -16.67
N ASN A 266 -6.38 -3.80 -16.98
CA ASN A 266 -5.65 -2.57 -17.17
C ASN A 266 -5.17 -2.07 -15.79
N LEU A 267 -3.86 -2.11 -15.59
CA LEU A 267 -3.23 -1.74 -14.33
C LEU A 267 -3.33 -0.23 -14.06
N PRO A 268 -3.27 0.19 -12.79
CA PRO A 268 -3.40 1.60 -12.39
C PRO A 268 -2.47 2.56 -13.15
N PHE A 269 -1.22 2.14 -13.39
CA PHE A 269 -0.25 2.95 -14.13
C PHE A 269 -0.66 3.18 -15.58
N GLU A 270 -1.16 2.15 -16.27
CA GLU A 270 -1.69 2.30 -17.63
C GLU A 270 -2.90 3.25 -17.65
N ARG A 271 -3.80 3.14 -16.65
CA ARG A 271 -5.00 3.96 -16.54
C ARG A 271 -4.66 5.43 -16.33
N LEU A 272 -3.69 5.71 -15.46
CA LEU A 272 -3.15 7.05 -15.25
C LEU A 272 -2.59 7.65 -16.55
N LEU A 273 -1.77 6.88 -17.28
CA LEU A 273 -1.22 7.34 -18.56
C LEU A 273 -2.30 7.55 -19.62
N ASP A 274 -3.31 6.67 -19.69
CA ASP A 274 -4.42 6.83 -20.63
C ASP A 274 -5.25 8.10 -20.35
N ALA A 275 -5.40 8.47 -19.07
CA ALA A 275 -6.02 9.74 -18.67
C ALA A 275 -5.16 10.95 -19.06
N TRP A 276 -3.85 10.91 -18.76
CA TRP A 276 -2.94 12.01 -19.09
C TRP A 276 -2.79 12.24 -20.59
N ARG A 277 -2.80 11.18 -21.40
CA ARG A 277 -2.74 11.28 -22.87
C ARG A 277 -3.82 12.17 -23.47
N GLY A 278 -5.01 12.24 -22.86
CA GLY A 278 -6.10 13.12 -23.32
C GLY A 278 -6.02 14.54 -22.76
N ARG A 279 -5.25 14.78 -21.69
CA ARG A 279 -5.09 16.10 -21.06
C ARG A 279 -3.93 16.90 -21.66
N ILE A 280 -2.89 16.22 -22.16
CA ILE A 280 -1.67 16.86 -22.69
C ILE A 280 -1.95 17.65 -23.99
N THR A 281 -2.94 17.24 -24.77
CA THR A 281 -3.26 17.88 -26.06
C THR A 281 -4.27 19.02 -25.87
N LYS A 282 -4.03 20.17 -26.51
CA LYS A 282 -4.93 21.34 -26.44
C LYS A 282 -6.32 21.10 -27.04
N ASP A 283 -6.46 20.12 -27.94
CA ASP A 283 -7.71 19.76 -28.61
C ASP A 283 -8.46 18.61 -27.92
N GLY A 284 -7.94 18.10 -26.80
CA GLY A 284 -8.50 16.96 -26.05
C GLY A 284 -8.33 15.59 -26.75
N SER A 285 -7.57 15.52 -27.85
CA SER A 285 -7.28 14.25 -28.52
C SER A 285 -6.30 13.39 -27.70
N LYS A 286 -6.44 12.06 -27.72
CA LYS A 286 -5.48 11.23 -26.98
C LYS A 286 -4.16 11.14 -27.74
N LEU A 287 -3.07 11.59 -27.11
CA LEU A 287 -1.71 11.40 -27.60
C LEU A 287 -1.48 9.92 -27.97
N PRO A 288 -0.98 9.56 -29.17
CA PRO A 288 -0.70 8.17 -29.51
C PRO A 288 0.32 7.53 -28.55
N TRP A 289 0.16 6.22 -28.26
CA TRP A 289 1.10 5.50 -27.38
C TRP A 289 2.56 5.56 -27.85
N VAL A 290 2.77 5.68 -29.16
CA VAL A 290 4.10 5.86 -29.76
C VAL A 290 4.74 7.17 -29.30
N GLU A 291 3.97 8.25 -29.25
CA GLU A 291 4.48 9.57 -28.83
C GLU A 291 4.70 9.62 -27.31
N VAL A 292 3.86 8.94 -26.53
CA VAL A 292 4.12 8.72 -25.08
C VAL A 292 5.44 7.98 -24.89
N ALA A 293 5.67 6.90 -25.65
CA ALA A 293 6.91 6.13 -25.56
C ALA A 293 8.13 6.99 -25.92
N ASP A 294 8.02 7.88 -26.90
CA ASP A 294 9.11 8.76 -27.29
C ASP A 294 9.57 9.69 -26.14
N ARG A 295 8.70 9.99 -25.16
CA ARG A 295 9.03 10.75 -23.94
C ARG A 295 9.81 9.97 -22.89
N LEU A 296 9.90 8.64 -22.98
CA LEU A 296 10.73 7.85 -22.05
C LEU A 296 12.20 8.26 -22.17
N PRO A 297 12.97 8.22 -21.07
CA PRO A 297 14.43 8.29 -21.17
C PRO A 297 14.95 7.12 -22.01
N ASN A 298 16.14 7.24 -22.59
CA ASN A 298 16.73 6.09 -23.28
C ASN A 298 16.97 4.97 -22.25
N PRO A 299 16.31 3.80 -22.36
CA PRO A 299 16.43 2.73 -21.37
C PRO A 299 17.86 2.19 -21.20
N TYR A 300 18.75 2.43 -22.16
CA TYR A 300 20.16 2.02 -22.11
C TYR A 300 21.15 3.18 -21.90
N GLY A 301 20.66 4.42 -21.73
CA GLY A 301 21.51 5.60 -21.50
C GLY A 301 22.47 5.94 -22.65
N LEU A 302 22.28 5.35 -23.83
CA LEU A 302 23.16 5.54 -24.98
C LEU A 302 22.76 6.78 -25.76
N ASP A 303 23.68 7.70 -26.00
CA ASP A 303 23.45 8.76 -26.97
C ASP A 303 23.40 8.14 -28.38
N ALA A 304 22.44 8.55 -29.22
CA ALA A 304 22.37 8.14 -30.63
C ALA A 304 23.66 8.49 -31.41
N HIS A 305 24.50 9.38 -30.86
CA HIS A 305 25.79 9.79 -31.41
C HIS A 305 27.00 9.07 -30.81
N GLN A 306 26.85 8.30 -29.73
CA GLN A 306 27.94 7.56 -29.08
C GLN A 306 27.83 6.05 -29.37
N SER A 307 28.45 5.59 -30.47
CA SER A 307 28.43 4.17 -30.85
C SER A 307 29.49 3.35 -30.10
N ARG A 308 29.15 2.11 -29.71
CA ARG A 308 30.10 1.06 -29.31
C ARG A 308 30.17 -0.12 -30.29
N ALA A 309 29.29 -0.17 -31.31
CA ALA A 309 29.20 -1.26 -32.27
C ALA A 309 29.78 -0.85 -33.64
N PRO A 310 30.67 -1.64 -34.25
CA PRO A 310 31.14 -1.41 -35.61
C PRO A 310 29.97 -1.46 -36.61
N HIS A 311 29.94 -0.51 -37.57
CA HIS A 311 29.02 -0.49 -38.72
C HIS A 311 27.54 -0.12 -38.51
N GLN A 312 27.12 0.29 -37.31
CA GLN A 312 25.74 0.75 -37.11
C GLN A 312 25.56 2.22 -37.54
N THR A 313 24.52 2.53 -38.32
CA THR A 313 24.16 3.89 -38.72
C THR A 313 23.47 4.67 -37.60
N VAL A 314 23.41 6.01 -37.70
CA VAL A 314 22.67 6.86 -36.72
C VAL A 314 21.17 6.56 -36.77
N GLU A 315 20.63 6.31 -37.96
CA GLU A 315 19.21 6.07 -38.22
C GLU A 315 18.76 4.72 -37.67
N GLU A 316 19.56 3.67 -37.85
CA GLU A 316 19.33 2.37 -37.20
C GLU A 316 19.32 2.51 -35.67
N ARG A 317 20.23 3.33 -35.10
CA ARG A 317 20.25 3.58 -33.65
C ARG A 317 19.00 4.32 -33.17
N LYS A 318 18.54 5.34 -33.90
CA LYS A 318 17.31 6.07 -33.56
C LYS A 318 16.10 5.14 -33.57
N GLU A 319 16.01 4.24 -34.55
CA GLU A 319 14.92 3.27 -34.62
C GLU A 319 15.01 2.22 -33.51
N ASP A 320 16.21 1.72 -33.17
CA ASP A 320 16.39 0.82 -32.04
C ASP A 320 16.04 1.47 -30.70
N ILE A 321 16.44 2.73 -30.48
CA ILE A 321 16.05 3.51 -29.29
C ILE A 321 14.52 3.62 -29.22
N ARG A 322 13.86 3.96 -30.32
CA ARG A 322 12.40 4.06 -30.40
C ARG A 322 11.72 2.72 -30.11
N ARG A 323 12.24 1.61 -30.66
CA ARG A 323 11.74 0.25 -30.37
C ARG A 323 11.90 -0.10 -28.89
N ASN A 324 13.05 0.21 -28.31
CA ASN A 324 13.34 -0.04 -26.90
C ASN A 324 12.43 0.76 -25.97
N LYS A 325 12.21 2.04 -26.26
CA LYS A 325 11.25 2.88 -25.54
C LYS A 325 9.83 2.31 -25.62
N LYS A 326 9.38 1.87 -26.80
CA LYS A 326 8.07 1.21 -26.95
C LYS A 326 7.96 -0.08 -26.13
N SER A 327 8.99 -0.92 -26.13
CA SER A 327 9.03 -2.12 -25.30
C SER A 327 8.95 -1.78 -23.81
N ARG A 328 9.76 -0.81 -23.37
CA ARG A 328 9.81 -0.37 -21.98
C ARG A 328 8.48 0.23 -21.51
N LEU A 329 7.82 1.03 -22.35
CA LEU A 329 6.48 1.53 -22.02
C LEU A 329 5.47 0.40 -21.84
N ARG A 330 5.53 -0.63 -22.70
CA ARG A 330 4.67 -1.81 -22.60
C ARG A 330 4.95 -2.59 -21.31
N GLU A 331 6.23 -2.78 -20.96
CA GLU A 331 6.64 -3.41 -19.69
C GLU A 331 6.06 -2.67 -18.48
N TRP A 332 6.15 -1.33 -18.45
CA TRP A 332 5.62 -0.52 -17.36
C TRP A 332 4.10 -0.56 -17.26
N ARG A 333 3.40 -0.49 -18.40
CA ARG A 333 1.95 -0.66 -18.47
C ARG A 333 1.47 -2.02 -17.97
N ASN A 334 2.28 -3.05 -18.17
CA ASN A 334 2.06 -4.41 -17.66
C ASN A 334 2.64 -4.63 -16.26
N GLY A 335 3.00 -3.57 -15.54
CA GLY A 335 3.33 -3.59 -14.11
C GLY A 335 4.80 -3.83 -13.76
N THR A 336 5.71 -3.73 -14.73
CA THR A 336 7.14 -3.60 -14.42
C THR A 336 7.39 -2.24 -13.79
N ARG A 337 7.90 -2.22 -12.56
CA ARG A 337 8.10 -0.96 -11.84
C ARG A 337 9.30 -0.16 -12.41
N PRO A 338 9.12 1.12 -12.78
CA PRO A 338 10.24 1.98 -13.16
C PRO A 338 11.16 2.25 -11.97
N THR A 339 12.45 2.49 -12.21
CA THR A 339 13.33 3.10 -11.19
C THR A 339 12.91 4.55 -10.95
N ALA A 340 13.17 5.10 -9.76
CA ALA A 340 12.80 6.47 -9.40
C ALA A 340 13.32 7.51 -10.41
N GLU A 341 14.58 7.39 -10.86
CA GLU A 341 15.19 8.32 -11.82
C GLU A 341 14.51 8.25 -13.19
N GLN A 342 14.26 7.03 -13.69
CA GLN A 342 13.57 6.81 -14.96
C GLN A 342 12.15 7.37 -14.94
N LEU A 343 11.43 7.15 -13.83
CA LEU A 343 10.08 7.67 -13.68
C LEU A 343 10.09 9.19 -13.63
N GLN A 344 10.93 9.80 -12.80
CA GLN A 344 11.05 11.25 -12.69
C GLN A 344 11.37 11.91 -14.03
N GLN A 345 12.34 11.36 -14.77
CA GLN A 345 12.70 11.89 -16.09
C GLN A 345 11.56 11.72 -17.10
N PHE A 346 10.87 10.58 -17.08
CA PHE A 346 9.70 10.36 -17.93
C PHE A 346 8.58 11.35 -17.64
N ILE A 347 8.23 11.58 -16.37
CA ILE A 347 7.17 12.52 -15.98
C ILE A 347 7.51 13.95 -16.43
N ARG A 348 8.76 14.40 -16.21
CA ARG A 348 9.24 15.70 -16.69
C ARG A 348 9.16 15.85 -18.21
N ASN A 349 9.42 14.77 -18.95
CA ASN A 349 9.34 14.79 -20.41
C ASN A 349 7.88 14.72 -20.90
N LEU A 350 6.99 14.09 -20.14
CA LEU A 350 5.61 13.82 -20.55
C LEU A 350 4.70 15.02 -20.29
N ILE A 351 4.85 15.66 -19.13
CA ILE A 351 3.96 16.69 -18.61
C ILE A 351 4.50 18.08 -18.98
N PRO A 352 3.64 19.05 -19.36
CA PRO A 352 4.06 20.43 -19.64
C PRO A 352 4.79 21.10 -18.46
N GLU A 353 5.66 22.08 -18.75
CA GLU A 353 6.48 22.77 -17.72
C GLU A 353 5.65 23.59 -16.71
N ASP A 354 4.41 23.94 -17.04
CA ASP A 354 3.46 24.70 -16.23
C ASP A 354 2.59 23.83 -15.30
N GLU A 355 2.66 22.50 -15.40
CA GLU A 355 1.95 21.57 -14.52
C GLU A 355 2.83 21.08 -13.34
N ASN A 356 2.21 20.75 -12.20
CA ASN A 356 2.93 20.33 -10.99
C ASN A 356 3.57 18.93 -11.16
N VAL A 357 4.83 18.92 -11.58
CA VAL A 357 5.66 17.71 -11.75
C VAL A 357 5.75 16.86 -10.46
N PRO A 358 6.03 17.42 -9.27
CA PRO A 358 6.02 16.65 -8.01
C PRO A 358 4.72 15.87 -7.79
N MET A 359 3.56 16.51 -7.94
CA MET A 359 2.26 15.84 -7.74
C MET A 359 2.05 14.73 -8.75
N ALA A 360 2.38 14.96 -10.02
CA ALA A 360 2.29 13.92 -11.04
C ALA A 360 3.23 12.73 -10.77
N LEU A 361 4.45 13.00 -10.29
CA LEU A 361 5.39 11.96 -9.90
C LEU A 361 4.81 11.09 -8.79
N THR A 362 4.29 11.68 -7.72
CA THR A 362 3.70 10.92 -6.61
C THR A 362 2.53 10.05 -7.09
N ARG A 363 1.67 10.58 -7.98
CA ARG A 363 0.56 9.80 -8.55
C ARG A 363 1.06 8.60 -9.36
N ALA A 364 2.09 8.82 -10.17
CA ALA A 364 2.70 7.76 -10.96
C ALA A 364 3.36 6.68 -10.08
N GLU A 365 4.01 7.08 -8.99
CA GLU A 365 4.58 6.16 -8.01
C GLU A 365 3.50 5.32 -7.33
N ILE A 366 2.40 5.95 -6.90
CA ILE A 366 1.28 5.21 -6.29
C ILE A 366 0.65 4.27 -7.31
N ALA A 367 0.45 4.70 -8.55
CA ALA A 367 -0.12 3.86 -9.60
C ALA A 367 0.76 2.64 -9.89
N ALA A 368 2.09 2.83 -9.98
CA ALA A 368 3.03 1.74 -10.18
C ALA A 368 3.04 0.78 -8.96
N THR A 369 2.98 1.34 -7.75
CA THR A 369 2.93 0.58 -6.50
C THR A 369 1.67 -0.25 -6.38
N TRP A 370 0.52 0.36 -6.66
CA TRP A 370 -0.78 -0.30 -6.63
C TRP A 370 -0.86 -1.41 -7.68
N GLY A 371 -0.33 -1.16 -8.89
CA GLY A 371 -0.21 -2.21 -9.91
C GLY A 371 0.64 -3.40 -9.46
N ALA A 372 1.78 -3.15 -8.80
CA ALA A 372 2.63 -4.22 -8.28
C ALA A 372 1.92 -5.05 -7.21
N PHE A 373 1.21 -4.41 -6.27
CA PHE A 373 0.39 -5.10 -5.28
C PHE A 373 -0.63 -6.03 -5.94
N ILE A 374 -1.38 -5.55 -6.93
CA ILE A 374 -2.39 -6.37 -7.60
C ILE A 374 -1.75 -7.57 -8.30
N LEU A 375 -0.62 -7.38 -8.97
CA LEU A 375 0.12 -8.46 -9.63
C LEU A 375 0.64 -9.50 -8.63
N ASP A 376 1.07 -9.09 -7.43
CA ASP A 376 1.55 -10.01 -6.40
C ASP A 376 0.41 -10.79 -5.75
N GLU A 377 -0.77 -10.18 -5.55
CA GLU A 377 -1.99 -10.93 -5.22
C GLU A 377 -2.25 -11.97 -6.31
N TRP A 378 -2.22 -11.57 -7.59
CA TRP A 378 -2.48 -12.43 -8.74
C TRP A 378 -1.56 -13.66 -8.76
N LYS A 379 -0.25 -13.45 -8.66
CA LYS A 379 0.76 -14.52 -8.58
C LYS A 379 0.53 -15.46 -7.41
N THR A 380 0.04 -14.95 -6.28
CA THR A 380 -0.24 -15.78 -5.10
C THR A 380 -1.35 -16.78 -5.39
N PHE A 381 -2.43 -16.34 -6.05
CA PHE A 381 -3.49 -17.26 -6.48
C PHE A 381 -3.00 -18.27 -7.53
N GLU A 382 -2.23 -17.82 -8.52
CA GLU A 382 -1.69 -18.68 -9.58
C GLU A 382 -0.75 -19.76 -9.02
N ALA A 383 0.19 -19.38 -8.15
CA ALA A 383 1.13 -20.30 -7.51
C ALA A 383 0.43 -21.39 -6.68
N CYS A 384 -0.77 -21.11 -6.19
CA CYS A 384 -1.59 -22.04 -5.42
C CYS A 384 -2.62 -22.79 -6.29
N GLY A 385 -2.72 -22.51 -7.60
CA GLY A 385 -3.70 -23.10 -8.50
C GLY A 385 -5.14 -22.67 -8.23
N LEU A 386 -5.35 -21.44 -7.76
CA LEU A 386 -6.63 -20.93 -7.23
C LEU A 386 -7.35 -19.97 -8.21
N ASN A 387 -7.32 -20.29 -9.50
CA ASN A 387 -7.79 -19.41 -10.56
C ASN A 387 -9.27 -19.02 -10.45
N ASP A 388 -10.13 -19.91 -9.94
CA ASP A 388 -11.55 -19.61 -9.76
C ASP A 388 -11.78 -18.60 -8.62
N ALA A 389 -11.08 -18.74 -7.50
CA ALA A 389 -11.15 -17.80 -6.38
C ALA A 389 -10.59 -16.41 -6.76
N LEU A 390 -9.56 -16.41 -7.60
CA LEU A 390 -9.01 -15.21 -8.21
C LEU A 390 -10.02 -14.51 -9.12
N ARG A 391 -10.66 -15.22 -10.05
CA ARG A 391 -11.74 -14.66 -10.89
C ARG A 391 -12.88 -14.08 -10.05
N GLN A 392 -13.22 -14.76 -8.96
CA GLN A 392 -14.18 -14.22 -8.02
C GLN A 392 -13.66 -12.99 -7.29
N THR A 393 -12.35 -12.83 -7.08
CA THR A 393 -11.73 -11.67 -6.41
C THR A 393 -11.54 -10.47 -7.33
N LEU A 394 -11.29 -10.68 -8.63
CA LEU A 394 -11.03 -9.61 -9.62
C LEU A 394 -12.03 -8.43 -9.54
N PRO A 395 -13.36 -8.65 -9.40
CA PRO A 395 -14.32 -7.55 -9.27
C PRO A 395 -14.08 -6.63 -8.07
N ALA A 396 -13.35 -7.04 -7.02
CA ALA A 396 -12.96 -6.12 -5.95
C ALA A 396 -11.97 -5.06 -6.43
N PHE A 397 -11.03 -5.40 -7.32
CA PHE A 397 -10.12 -4.42 -7.88
C PHE A 397 -10.89 -3.36 -8.70
N GLU A 398 -11.98 -3.73 -9.35
CA GLU A 398 -12.80 -2.77 -10.11
C GLU A 398 -13.73 -1.91 -9.25
N ARG A 399 -13.88 -2.20 -7.96
CA ARG A 399 -14.87 -1.53 -7.08
C ARG A 399 -14.47 -0.12 -6.62
N PHE A 400 -13.30 0.38 -6.99
CA PHE A 400 -12.84 1.72 -6.61
C PHE A 400 -13.90 2.82 -6.81
N PRO A 401 -14.69 2.87 -7.91
CA PRO A 401 -15.71 3.90 -8.12
C PRO A 401 -16.76 4.00 -7.00
N VAL A 402 -17.02 2.90 -6.26
CA VAL A 402 -17.93 2.90 -5.11
C VAL A 402 -17.33 3.71 -3.95
N TYR A 403 -16.07 3.45 -3.62
CA TYR A 403 -15.31 4.21 -2.62
C TYR A 403 -15.16 5.67 -3.07
N TRP A 404 -14.99 5.88 -4.38
CA TRP A 404 -14.84 7.18 -5.00
C TRP A 404 -16.07 8.07 -4.85
N ALA A 405 -17.27 7.51 -4.98
CA ALA A 405 -18.51 8.25 -4.78
C ALA A 405 -18.59 8.83 -3.36
N GLY A 406 -18.19 8.06 -2.35
CA GLY A 406 -18.11 8.53 -0.96
C GLY A 406 -17.07 9.63 -0.75
N TYR A 407 -15.90 9.48 -1.36
CA TYR A 407 -14.87 10.54 -1.40
C TYR A 407 -15.43 11.84 -1.99
N LYS A 408 -16.09 11.79 -3.16
CA LYS A 408 -16.55 13.00 -3.87
C LYS A 408 -17.49 13.84 -3.02
N ALA A 409 -18.38 13.19 -2.27
CA ALA A 409 -19.29 13.88 -1.36
C ALA A 409 -18.54 14.64 -0.26
N GLN A 410 -17.51 14.02 0.35
CA GLN A 410 -16.69 14.66 1.37
C GLN A 410 -15.81 15.78 0.78
N ALA A 411 -15.18 15.54 -0.37
CA ALA A 411 -14.36 16.52 -1.08
C ALA A 411 -15.17 17.78 -1.44
N ALA A 412 -16.40 17.61 -1.93
CA ALA A 412 -17.31 18.72 -2.21
C ALA A 412 -17.65 19.52 -0.94
N SER A 413 -17.87 18.84 0.19
CA SER A 413 -18.10 19.50 1.48
C SER A 413 -16.89 20.31 1.95
N ILE A 414 -15.67 19.78 1.79
CA ILE A 414 -14.43 20.50 2.16
C ILE A 414 -14.28 21.77 1.32
N CYS A 415 -14.54 21.68 0.00
CA CYS A 415 -14.43 22.81 -0.91
C CYS A 415 -15.52 23.88 -0.71
N ALA A 416 -16.66 23.51 -0.12
CA ALA A 416 -17.80 24.40 0.11
C ALA A 416 -17.77 25.11 1.47
N ALA A 417 -17.16 24.49 2.49
CA ALA A 417 -16.86 25.12 3.78
C ALA A 417 -15.74 26.16 3.64
#